data_AF-A0A2K3LM41-F1
#
_entry.id   AF-A0A2K3LM41-F1
#
_cell.length_a   1.000
_cell.length_b   1.000
_cell.length_c   1.000
_cell.angle_alpha   90.00
_cell.angle_beta   90.00
_cell.angle_gamma   90.00
#
_symmetry.space_group_name_H-M   'P 1'
#
loop_
_entity.id
_entity.type
_entity.pdbx_description
1 polymer ?
#
loop_
_entity_poly.entity_id
_entity_poly.type
_entity_poly.pdbx_seq_one_letter_code
_entity_poly.pdbx_strand_id
1 'polypeptide(L)'
;MSNVVVLFLFLISIFLQPSHSEILLPSQLNRDSLISSPTSCPAPDPTLYYQPVIGILSHPGDGASGRLSNATGANYIAASYVKFVEAAGARVVPLLFTESTEILLKKLELVNGVLFTGGWAKDGLYFETVKTIFKKALEKNDAGNYFPLYGVCLGFELITMIVSEDNNILEEFGARNQASSLQFVENAYIEGSVFQ
;
A
#
# COMPACT_ATOMS: atom_id res chain seq x y z
N MET A 1 62.99 -31.14 11.79
CA MET A 1 62.42 -30.82 10.46
C MET A 1 61.72 -29.49 10.59
N SER A 2 62.26 -28.47 9.92
CA SER A 2 61.95 -27.06 10.14
C SER A 2 60.76 -26.65 9.28
N ASN A 3 59.69 -26.12 9.87
CA ASN A 3 58.61 -25.46 9.14
C ASN A 3 58.77 -23.95 9.34
N VAL A 4 59.25 -23.30 8.28
CA VAL A 4 59.47 -21.86 8.19
C VAL A 4 58.12 -21.16 8.03
N VAL A 5 57.74 -20.35 9.03
CA VAL A 5 56.62 -19.41 8.92
C VAL A 5 57.11 -18.17 8.19
N VAL A 6 56.66 -17.96 6.96
CA VAL A 6 56.96 -16.76 6.18
C VAL A 6 55.98 -15.66 6.58
N LEU A 7 56.46 -14.67 7.31
CA LEU A 7 55.71 -13.47 7.71
C LEU A 7 55.74 -12.46 6.55
N PHE A 8 54.65 -12.34 5.80
CA PHE A 8 54.49 -11.27 4.80
C PHE A 8 54.02 -9.98 5.49
N LEU A 9 54.94 -9.03 5.64
CA LEU A 9 54.64 -7.64 6.01
C LEU A 9 54.17 -6.88 4.76
N PHE A 10 52.86 -6.66 4.63
CA PHE A 10 52.31 -5.71 3.65
C PHE A 10 52.33 -4.29 4.23
N LEU A 11 53.29 -3.47 3.77
CA LEU A 11 53.27 -2.02 3.95
C LEU A 11 52.21 -1.43 3.01
N ILE A 12 51.06 -1.02 3.55
CA ILE A 12 50.06 -0.25 2.81
C ILE A 12 50.51 1.21 2.80
N SER A 13 51.05 1.66 1.67
CA SER A 13 51.25 3.08 1.39
C SER A 13 49.90 3.74 1.12
N ILE A 14 49.39 4.53 2.05
CA ILE A 14 48.19 5.34 1.84
C ILE A 14 48.60 6.53 0.96
N PHE A 15 48.30 6.45 -0.34
CA PHE A 15 48.23 7.65 -1.18
C PHE A 15 46.83 8.26 -1.02
N LEU A 16 46.74 9.35 -0.26
CA LEU A 16 45.57 10.24 -0.29
C LEU A 16 45.59 10.99 -1.65
N GLN A 17 44.78 10.54 -2.61
CA GLN A 17 44.38 11.37 -3.74
C GLN A 17 42.98 11.93 -3.47
N PRO A 18 42.76 13.25 -3.52
CA PRO A 18 41.43 13.80 -3.47
C PRO A 18 40.79 13.66 -4.85
N SER A 19 40.14 12.53 -5.13
CA SER A 19 39.24 12.45 -6.28
C SER A 19 37.89 13.03 -5.86
N HIS A 20 37.74 14.34 -6.01
CA HIS A 20 36.41 14.96 -5.99
C HIS A 20 35.69 14.55 -7.28
N SER A 21 34.95 13.45 -7.23
CA SER A 21 33.94 13.18 -8.23
C SER A 21 32.77 14.13 -7.98
N GLU A 22 32.71 15.24 -8.72
CA GLU A 22 31.50 16.05 -8.78
C GLU A 22 30.37 15.18 -9.35
N ILE A 23 29.39 14.86 -8.51
CA ILE A 23 28.17 14.19 -8.92
C ILE A 23 27.34 15.23 -9.67
N LEU A 24 27.43 15.21 -11.01
CA LEU A 24 26.63 16.06 -11.86
C LEU A 24 25.21 15.49 -11.98
N LEU A 25 24.22 16.30 -11.59
CA LEU A 25 22.80 16.01 -11.81
C LEU A 25 22.51 15.91 -13.33
N PRO A 26 21.51 15.12 -13.76
CA PRO A 26 21.14 15.00 -15.17
C PRO A 26 20.88 16.34 -15.88
N SER A 27 20.46 17.37 -15.12
CA SER A 27 20.28 18.74 -15.61
C SER A 27 21.57 19.46 -15.99
N GLN A 28 22.73 19.01 -15.52
CA GLN A 28 24.05 19.59 -15.77
C GLN A 28 24.73 18.99 -17.00
N LEU A 29 24.26 17.85 -17.50
CA LEU A 29 24.87 17.13 -18.64
C LEU A 29 24.42 17.64 -20.01
N ASN A 30 23.46 18.57 -20.08
CA ASN A 30 22.81 18.93 -21.34
C ASN A 30 22.92 20.43 -21.67
N ARG A 31 24.16 20.97 -21.72
CA ARG A 31 24.41 22.37 -22.09
C ARG A 31 24.97 22.58 -23.50
N ASP A 32 25.06 21.54 -24.35
CA ASP A 32 25.58 21.69 -25.71
C ASP A 32 24.68 21.08 -26.79
N SER A 33 23.43 21.55 -26.88
CA SER A 33 22.65 21.50 -28.12
C SER A 33 21.41 22.39 -28.00
N LEU A 34 21.36 23.41 -28.84
CA LEU A 34 20.28 24.40 -28.94
C LEU A 34 18.93 23.73 -29.26
N ILE A 35 17.86 24.28 -28.67
CA ILE A 35 16.45 23.80 -28.63
C ILE A 35 16.18 22.75 -27.54
N SER A 36 16.41 23.13 -26.28
CA SER A 36 15.64 22.56 -25.18
C SER A 36 14.33 23.34 -25.07
N SER A 37 13.22 22.79 -25.56
CA SER A 37 11.92 23.13 -24.97
C SER A 37 12.08 22.99 -23.46
N PRO A 38 11.77 24.00 -22.63
CA PRO A 38 11.79 23.79 -21.20
C PRO A 38 10.68 22.78 -20.94
N THR A 39 11.04 21.53 -20.72
CA THR A 39 10.19 20.58 -20.00
C THR A 39 10.10 21.10 -18.57
N SER A 40 9.37 22.21 -18.42
CA SER A 40 8.87 22.67 -17.15
C SER A 40 7.96 21.56 -16.67
N CYS A 41 8.26 20.97 -15.51
CA CYS A 41 7.25 20.23 -14.80
C CYS A 41 6.01 21.13 -14.72
N PRO A 42 4.82 20.66 -15.12
CA PRO A 42 3.60 21.42 -14.92
C PRO A 42 3.50 21.77 -13.44
N ALA A 43 3.13 23.02 -13.14
CA ALA A 43 2.93 23.44 -11.77
C ALA A 43 1.89 22.51 -11.11
N PRO A 44 2.07 22.14 -9.83
CA PRO A 44 1.07 21.36 -9.13
C PRO A 44 -0.28 22.05 -9.20
N ASP A 45 -1.31 21.32 -9.62
CA ASP A 45 -2.70 21.78 -9.56
C ASP A 45 -3.03 22.19 -8.11
N PRO A 46 -3.37 23.47 -7.85
CA PRO A 46 -3.63 23.96 -6.51
C PRO A 46 -4.89 23.38 -5.87
N THR A 47 -5.75 22.70 -6.65
CA THR A 47 -6.97 22.04 -6.15
C THR A 47 -6.69 20.64 -5.58
N LEU A 48 -5.49 20.09 -5.79
CA LEU A 48 -5.12 18.74 -5.36
C LEU A 48 -4.30 18.74 -4.06
N TYR A 49 -4.42 17.63 -3.32
CA TYR A 49 -3.64 17.37 -2.11
C TYR A 49 -2.52 16.36 -2.37
N TYR A 50 -1.27 16.84 -2.40
CA TYR A 50 -0.09 16.05 -2.77
C TYR A 50 0.59 15.30 -1.61
N GLN A 51 0.01 15.31 -0.40
CA GLN A 51 0.57 14.60 0.76
C GLN A 51 -0.45 13.60 1.35
N PRO A 52 -1.06 12.75 0.52
CA PRO A 52 -2.19 11.92 0.92
C PRO A 52 -1.83 11.02 2.10
N VAL A 53 -2.83 10.80 2.96
CA VAL A 53 -2.79 9.88 4.08
C VAL A 53 -3.79 8.77 3.81
N ILE A 54 -3.36 7.52 3.79
CA ILE A 54 -4.22 6.37 3.53
C ILE A 54 -4.39 5.57 4.82
N GLY A 55 -5.64 5.29 5.17
CA GLY A 55 -5.98 4.38 6.24
C GLY A 55 -5.77 2.94 5.79
N ILE A 56 -5.06 2.11 6.56
CA ILE A 56 -4.97 0.67 6.30
C ILE A 56 -5.71 -0.07 7.40
N LEU A 57 -6.73 -0.85 7.03
CA LEU A 57 -7.46 -1.67 7.98
C LEU A 57 -6.61 -2.85 8.45
N SER A 58 -6.43 -2.96 9.77
CA SER A 58 -5.77 -4.10 10.39
C SER A 58 -6.61 -5.37 10.30
N HIS A 59 -5.94 -6.50 10.13
CA HIS A 59 -6.54 -7.83 10.13
C HIS A 59 -6.50 -8.47 11.53
N PRO A 60 -7.48 -9.32 11.90
CA PRO A 60 -7.45 -10.08 13.15
C PRO A 60 -6.25 -11.03 13.28
N GLY A 61 -5.68 -11.05 14.48
CA GLY A 61 -4.55 -11.90 14.85
C GLY A 61 -3.23 -11.15 14.89
N ASP A 62 -2.14 -11.91 14.98
CA ASP A 62 -0.78 -11.39 15.18
C ASP A 62 0.09 -11.45 13.91
N GLY A 63 -0.48 -11.93 12.80
CA GLY A 63 0.25 -12.16 11.55
C GLY A 63 1.31 -13.26 11.63
N ALA A 64 1.34 -14.04 12.71
CA ALA A 64 2.36 -15.03 13.00
C ALA A 64 1.77 -16.33 13.57
N SER A 65 0.49 -16.61 13.29
CA SER A 65 -0.22 -17.82 13.70
C SER A 65 -0.17 -18.05 15.22
N GLY A 66 -0.27 -16.98 16.01
CA GLY A 66 -0.28 -17.05 17.48
C GLY A 66 1.10 -17.06 18.14
N ARG A 67 2.19 -17.01 17.36
CA ARG A 67 3.56 -17.01 17.88
C ARG A 67 3.93 -15.73 18.63
N LEU A 68 3.34 -14.60 18.26
CA LEU A 68 3.59 -13.29 18.88
C LEU A 68 2.49 -12.92 19.88
N SER A 69 1.24 -13.25 19.58
CA SER A 69 0.12 -13.03 20.49
C SER A 69 -1.05 -13.97 20.16
N ASN A 70 -1.66 -14.52 21.20
CA ASN A 70 -2.91 -15.29 21.10
C ASN A 70 -4.14 -14.48 21.56
N ALA A 71 -4.00 -13.16 21.71
CA ALA A 71 -5.12 -12.32 22.09
C ALA A 71 -6.17 -12.27 20.98
N THR A 72 -7.43 -12.49 21.33
CA THR A 72 -8.57 -12.41 20.38
C THR A 72 -8.76 -11.02 19.80
N GLY A 73 -8.30 -9.98 20.49
CA GLY A 73 -8.27 -8.58 20.03
C GLY A 73 -6.93 -8.16 19.41
N ALA A 74 -6.05 -9.09 19.03
CA ALA A 74 -4.80 -8.73 18.34
C ALA A 74 -5.10 -8.13 16.96
N ASN A 75 -4.40 -7.04 16.63
CA ASN A 75 -4.51 -6.35 15.35
C ASN A 75 -3.17 -6.47 14.62
N TYR A 76 -3.22 -6.79 13.33
CA TYR A 76 -2.03 -6.96 12.51
C TYR A 76 -2.18 -6.24 11.17
N ILE A 77 -1.11 -5.59 10.71
CA ILE A 77 -0.97 -5.09 9.34
C ILE A 77 0.33 -5.65 8.79
N ALA A 78 0.27 -6.37 7.66
CA ALA A 78 1.48 -6.81 6.99
C ALA A 78 2.27 -5.60 6.47
N ALA A 79 3.57 -5.54 6.79
CA ALA A 79 4.43 -4.43 6.41
C ALA A 79 4.50 -4.21 4.88
N SER A 80 4.19 -5.24 4.08
CA SER A 80 4.08 -5.12 2.63
C SER A 80 3.01 -4.12 2.18
N TYR A 81 1.87 -4.02 2.88
CA TYR A 81 0.83 -3.04 2.55
C TYR A 81 1.27 -1.62 2.88
N VAL A 82 1.98 -1.43 3.99
CA VAL A 82 2.54 -0.12 4.37
C VAL A 82 3.53 0.35 3.31
N LYS A 83 4.48 -0.53 2.93
CA LYS A 83 5.46 -0.23 1.89
C LYS A 83 4.83 0.03 0.52
N PHE A 84 3.76 -0.69 0.19
CA PHE A 84 3.00 -0.46 -1.05
C PHE A 84 2.43 0.96 -1.11
N VAL A 85 1.82 1.43 -0.03
CA VAL A 85 1.26 2.79 0.06
C VAL A 85 2.36 3.84 0.09
N GLU A 86 3.41 3.65 0.88
CA GLU A 86 4.54 4.60 0.98
C GLU A 86 5.31 4.74 -0.32
N ALA A 87 5.50 3.64 -1.07
CA ALA A 87 6.13 3.68 -2.39
C ALA A 87 5.35 4.52 -3.41
N ALA A 88 4.04 4.71 -3.21
CA ALA A 88 3.20 5.58 -4.01
C ALA A 88 3.23 7.06 -3.56
N GLY A 89 4.03 7.40 -2.55
CA GLY A 89 4.17 8.77 -2.03
C GLY A 89 3.13 9.16 -0.98
N ALA A 90 2.39 8.20 -0.41
CA ALA A 90 1.39 8.44 0.63
C ALA A 90 1.91 8.07 2.03
N ARG A 91 1.33 8.70 3.06
CA ARG A 91 1.54 8.31 4.47
C ARG A 91 0.47 7.32 4.90
N VAL A 92 0.76 6.51 5.92
CA VAL A 92 -0.17 5.48 6.42
C VAL A 92 -0.67 5.81 7.82
N VAL A 93 -1.97 5.60 8.05
CA VAL A 93 -2.58 5.56 9.39
C VAL A 93 -3.20 4.18 9.60
N PRO A 94 -2.89 3.48 10.70
CA PRO A 94 -3.54 2.21 11.02
C PRO A 94 -4.98 2.44 11.49
N LEU A 95 -5.92 1.75 10.85
CA LEU A 95 -7.31 1.64 11.29
C LEU A 95 -7.45 0.30 12.00
N LEU A 96 -7.66 0.30 13.31
CA LEU A 96 -7.73 -0.94 14.08
C LEU A 96 -9.16 -1.45 14.06
N PHE A 97 -9.36 -2.72 13.69
CA PHE A 97 -10.72 -3.28 13.60
C PHE A 97 -11.39 -3.42 14.97
N THR A 98 -10.60 -3.43 16.04
CA THR A 98 -11.06 -3.51 17.44
C THR A 98 -11.41 -2.16 18.06
N GLU A 99 -11.17 -1.05 17.37
CA GLU A 99 -11.54 0.27 17.86
C GLU A 99 -13.05 0.48 17.88
N SER A 100 -13.52 1.34 18.78
CA SER A 100 -14.92 1.75 18.78
C SER A 100 -15.28 2.46 17.47
N THR A 101 -16.53 2.31 17.04
CA THR A 101 -17.06 2.98 15.84
C THR A 101 -16.80 4.49 15.87
N GLU A 102 -16.91 5.14 17.03
CA GLU A 102 -16.66 6.58 17.17
C GLU A 102 -15.21 6.95 16.84
N ILE A 103 -14.23 6.21 17.39
CA ILE A 103 -12.80 6.44 17.13
C ILE A 103 -12.47 6.15 15.68
N LEU A 104 -13.01 5.04 15.15
CA LEU A 104 -12.83 4.66 13.76
C LEU A 104 -13.34 5.74 12.81
N LEU A 105 -14.57 6.23 13.01
CA LEU A 105 -15.14 7.29 12.19
C LEU A 105 -14.33 8.58 12.27
N LYS A 106 -13.82 8.95 13.46
CA LYS A 106 -12.90 10.09 13.62
C LYS A 106 -11.61 9.92 12.79
N LYS A 107 -11.02 8.72 12.78
CA LYS A 107 -9.85 8.44 11.93
C LYS A 107 -10.17 8.52 10.44
N LEU A 108 -11.36 8.08 10.03
CA LEU A 108 -11.80 8.17 8.63
C LEU A 108 -11.94 9.63 8.14
N GLU A 109 -12.15 10.59 9.04
CA GLU A 109 -12.13 12.02 8.70
C GLU A 109 -10.70 12.57 8.52
N LEU A 110 -9.67 11.85 8.97
CA LEU A 110 -8.27 12.29 8.91
C LEU A 110 -7.47 11.68 7.75
N VAL A 111 -8.05 10.73 7.03
CA VAL A 111 -7.43 10.05 5.89
C VAL A 111 -8.11 10.46 4.59
N ASN A 112 -7.38 10.34 3.49
CA ASN A 112 -7.86 10.64 2.14
C ASN A 112 -8.43 9.42 1.42
N GLY A 113 -8.26 8.22 1.98
CA GLY A 113 -8.77 6.97 1.40
C GLY A 113 -8.43 5.79 2.30
N VAL A 114 -8.94 4.60 1.93
CA VAL A 114 -8.74 3.37 2.71
C VAL A 114 -8.27 2.20 1.86
N LEU A 115 -7.39 1.39 2.42
CA LEU A 115 -6.99 0.08 1.89
C LEU A 115 -7.50 -1.04 2.81
N PHE A 116 -8.26 -1.97 2.23
CA PHE A 116 -8.59 -3.26 2.84
C PHE A 116 -7.57 -4.32 2.45
N THR A 117 -7.03 -4.99 3.46
CA THR A 117 -5.94 -5.95 3.30
C THR A 117 -6.47 -7.35 2.96
N GLY A 118 -5.60 -8.18 2.41
CA GLY A 118 -5.83 -9.63 2.31
C GLY A 118 -5.79 -10.31 3.68
N GLY A 119 -6.39 -11.49 3.79
CA GLY A 119 -6.50 -12.21 5.06
C GLY A 119 -7.45 -13.39 4.95
N TRP A 120 -8.05 -13.77 6.09
CA TRP A 120 -8.97 -14.92 6.18
C TRP A 120 -10.32 -14.64 6.85
N ALA A 121 -10.42 -13.60 7.67
CA ALA A 121 -11.61 -13.31 8.47
C ALA A 121 -12.73 -12.69 7.62
N LYS A 122 -13.89 -13.36 7.56
CA LYS A 122 -15.05 -12.93 6.77
C LYS A 122 -16.30 -12.62 7.59
N ASP A 123 -16.20 -12.73 8.92
CA ASP A 123 -17.32 -12.63 9.83
C ASP A 123 -16.97 -11.84 11.11
N GLY A 124 -17.96 -11.74 12.00
CA GLY A 124 -17.82 -11.12 13.30
C GLY A 124 -17.49 -9.63 13.24
N LEU A 125 -16.84 -9.15 14.30
CA LEU A 125 -16.51 -7.72 14.47
C LEU A 125 -15.74 -7.16 13.28
N TYR A 126 -14.79 -7.91 12.73
CA TYR A 126 -13.99 -7.47 11.59
C TYR A 126 -14.87 -7.15 10.37
N PHE A 127 -15.82 -8.03 10.03
CA PHE A 127 -16.72 -7.78 8.90
C PHE A 127 -17.67 -6.61 9.15
N GLU A 128 -18.14 -6.41 10.40
CA GLU A 128 -18.92 -5.22 10.76
C GLU A 128 -18.11 -3.92 10.63
N THR A 129 -16.82 -3.94 10.99
CA THR A 129 -15.90 -2.82 10.78
C THR A 129 -15.71 -2.52 9.30
N VAL A 130 -15.51 -3.55 8.45
CA VAL A 130 -15.40 -3.40 7.00
C VAL A 130 -16.66 -2.77 6.42
N LYS A 131 -17.86 -3.27 6.79
CA LYS A 131 -19.14 -2.67 6.41
C LYS A 131 -19.27 -1.21 6.83
N THR A 132 -18.86 -0.89 8.05
CA THR A 132 -18.88 0.48 8.59
C THR A 132 -18.01 1.42 7.75
N ILE A 133 -16.78 1.02 7.44
CA ILE A 133 -15.85 1.82 6.63
C ILE A 133 -16.37 1.96 5.20
N PHE A 134 -16.86 0.87 4.59
CA PHE A 134 -17.40 0.88 3.24
C PHE A 134 -18.60 1.82 3.12
N LYS A 135 -19.55 1.74 4.06
CA LYS A 135 -20.69 2.67 4.13
C LYS A 135 -20.23 4.11 4.24
N LYS A 136 -19.24 4.40 5.10
CA LYS A 136 -18.71 5.75 5.26
C LYS A 136 -18.02 6.27 3.99
N ALA A 137 -17.33 5.40 3.25
CA ALA A 137 -16.75 5.75 1.97
C ALA A 137 -17.85 6.11 0.94
N LEU A 138 -18.93 5.34 0.86
CA LEU A 138 -20.09 5.68 0.02
C LEU A 138 -20.69 7.04 0.40
N GLU A 139 -20.99 7.25 1.68
CA GLU A 139 -21.54 8.52 2.19
C GLU A 139 -20.68 9.73 1.81
N LYS A 140 -19.34 9.59 1.82
CA LYS A 140 -18.43 10.65 1.41
C LYS A 140 -18.50 10.92 -0.09
N ASN A 141 -18.45 9.86 -0.90
CA ASN A 141 -18.52 9.99 -2.37
C ASN A 141 -19.88 10.55 -2.82
N ASP A 142 -20.99 10.09 -2.25
CA ASP A 142 -22.34 10.60 -2.51
C ASP A 142 -22.48 12.10 -2.17
N ALA A 143 -21.74 12.55 -1.15
CA ALA A 143 -21.66 13.97 -0.77
C ALA A 143 -20.69 14.79 -1.65
N GLY A 144 -20.13 14.21 -2.72
CA GLY A 144 -19.16 14.85 -3.60
C GLY A 144 -17.73 14.94 -3.03
N ASN A 145 -17.46 14.28 -1.90
CA ASN A 145 -16.12 14.20 -1.31
C ASN A 145 -15.45 12.91 -1.77
N TYR A 146 -14.65 12.97 -2.83
CA TYR A 146 -13.95 11.82 -3.38
C TYR A 146 -13.14 11.09 -2.30
N PHE A 147 -13.50 9.83 -2.03
CA PHE A 147 -12.91 9.01 -1.00
C PHE A 147 -12.63 7.59 -1.54
N PRO A 148 -11.45 7.35 -2.13
CA PRO A 148 -11.11 6.06 -2.70
C PRO A 148 -11.01 4.96 -1.64
N LEU A 149 -11.53 3.78 -2.01
CA LEU A 149 -11.42 2.55 -1.24
C LEU A 149 -10.82 1.46 -2.14
N TYR A 150 -9.75 0.82 -1.67
CA TYR A 150 -9.02 -0.19 -2.44
C TYR A 150 -8.98 -1.52 -1.67
N GLY A 151 -9.46 -2.60 -2.29
CA GLY A 151 -9.49 -3.94 -1.70
C GLY A 151 -8.49 -4.89 -2.34
N VAL A 152 -7.69 -5.58 -1.53
CA VAL A 152 -6.75 -6.61 -2.00
C VAL A 152 -7.15 -7.99 -1.47
N CYS A 153 -7.26 -8.99 -2.35
CA CYS A 153 -7.60 -10.38 -1.99
C CYS A 153 -8.88 -10.43 -1.14
N LEU A 154 -8.81 -10.76 0.15
CA LEU A 154 -9.95 -10.71 1.07
C LEU A 154 -10.67 -9.35 1.02
N GLY A 155 -9.94 -8.24 0.95
CA GLY A 155 -10.57 -6.92 0.82
C GLY A 155 -11.48 -6.80 -0.40
N PHE A 156 -11.12 -7.41 -1.53
CA PHE A 156 -11.97 -7.48 -2.71
C PHE A 156 -13.18 -8.38 -2.48
N GLU A 157 -12.97 -9.58 -1.91
CA GLU A 157 -14.05 -10.51 -1.57
C GLU A 157 -15.13 -9.87 -0.69
N LEU A 158 -14.72 -9.12 0.34
CA LEU A 158 -15.66 -8.47 1.27
C LEU A 158 -16.42 -7.32 0.61
N ILE A 159 -15.80 -6.55 -0.28
CA ILE A 159 -16.50 -5.52 -1.05
C ILE A 159 -17.57 -6.20 -1.93
N THR A 160 -17.23 -7.29 -2.62
CA THR A 160 -18.18 -8.03 -3.44
C THR A 160 -19.37 -8.51 -2.61
N MET A 161 -19.13 -9.14 -1.46
CA MET A 161 -20.20 -9.61 -0.56
C MET A 161 -21.10 -8.47 -0.05
N ILE A 162 -20.51 -7.31 0.27
CA ILE A 162 -21.27 -6.14 0.74
C ILE A 162 -22.16 -5.59 -0.37
N VAL A 163 -21.61 -5.41 -1.58
CA VAL A 163 -22.34 -4.81 -2.69
C VAL A 163 -23.41 -5.75 -3.24
N SER A 164 -23.15 -7.06 -3.29
CA SER A 164 -24.13 -8.04 -3.75
C SER A 164 -25.21 -8.36 -2.70
N GLU A 165 -25.02 -7.92 -1.45
CA GLU A 165 -25.82 -8.33 -0.30
C GLU A 165 -25.90 -9.86 -0.13
N ASP A 166 -24.86 -10.57 -0.59
CA ASP A 166 -24.81 -12.03 -0.59
C ASP A 166 -23.45 -12.54 -0.09
N ASN A 167 -23.48 -13.22 1.05
CA ASN A 167 -22.28 -13.82 1.65
C ASN A 167 -21.80 -15.09 0.94
N ASN A 168 -22.60 -15.66 0.03
CA ASN A 168 -22.30 -16.89 -0.70
C ASN A 168 -21.98 -16.65 -2.18
N ILE A 169 -21.73 -15.40 -2.57
CA ILE A 169 -21.41 -15.01 -3.96
C ILE A 169 -20.06 -15.55 -4.47
N LEU A 170 -19.22 -16.07 -3.58
CA LEU A 170 -17.88 -16.56 -3.88
C LEU A 170 -17.89 -18.06 -4.16
N GLU A 171 -17.01 -18.50 -5.07
CA GLU A 171 -16.75 -19.92 -5.34
C GLU A 171 -15.33 -20.33 -4.93
N GLU A 172 -15.12 -21.63 -4.76
CA GLU A 172 -13.79 -22.17 -4.53
C GLU A 172 -12.96 -22.14 -5.81
N PHE A 173 -11.75 -21.57 -5.74
CA PHE A 173 -10.83 -21.52 -6.86
C PHE A 173 -9.39 -21.85 -6.44
N GLY A 174 -8.74 -22.73 -7.21
CA GLY A 174 -7.39 -23.22 -6.93
C GLY A 174 -6.27 -22.28 -7.36
N ALA A 175 -6.10 -21.14 -6.68
CA ALA A 175 -5.06 -20.14 -7.00
C ALA A 175 -4.01 -19.92 -5.90
N ARG A 176 -3.99 -20.77 -4.87
CA ARG A 176 -3.03 -20.62 -3.76
C ARG A 176 -1.59 -20.77 -4.27
N ASN A 177 -0.73 -19.80 -3.95
CA ASN A 177 0.68 -19.76 -4.35
C ASN A 177 0.91 -19.83 -5.87
N GLN A 178 -0.03 -19.31 -6.67
CA GLN A 178 0.06 -19.31 -8.11
C GLN A 178 0.30 -17.89 -8.63
N ALA A 179 1.42 -17.68 -9.32
CA ALA A 179 1.62 -16.47 -10.12
C ALA A 179 0.88 -16.63 -11.45
N SER A 180 0.23 -15.57 -11.91
CA SER A 180 -0.55 -15.57 -13.16
C SER A 180 -0.44 -14.23 -13.88
N SER A 181 -0.82 -14.21 -15.17
CA SER A 181 -0.95 -13.01 -15.99
C SER A 181 -2.37 -12.43 -15.89
N LEU A 182 -2.51 -11.11 -16.02
CA LEU A 182 -3.83 -10.49 -16.23
C LEU A 182 -4.23 -10.62 -17.71
N GLN A 183 -5.42 -11.15 -17.95
CA GLN A 183 -6.05 -11.19 -19.27
C GLN A 183 -6.99 -9.99 -19.38
N PHE A 184 -6.61 -9.00 -20.18
CA PHE A 184 -7.44 -7.81 -20.39
C PHE A 184 -8.59 -8.15 -21.33
N VAL A 185 -9.79 -7.68 -21.00
CA VAL A 185 -10.98 -7.82 -21.85
C VAL A 185 -11.25 -6.49 -22.55
N GLU A 186 -11.37 -6.51 -23.88
CA GLU A 186 -11.54 -5.29 -24.70
C GLU A 186 -12.94 -4.65 -24.55
N ASN A 187 -13.94 -5.42 -24.11
CA ASN A 187 -15.34 -5.01 -24.02
C ASN A 187 -15.88 -5.13 -22.58
N ALA A 188 -15.20 -4.54 -21.61
CA ALA A 188 -15.76 -4.41 -20.26
C ALA A 188 -16.92 -3.41 -20.30
N TYR A 189 -18.15 -3.90 -20.22
CA TYR A 189 -19.33 -3.06 -20.03
C TYR A 189 -19.31 -2.53 -18.59
N ILE A 190 -18.90 -1.26 -18.43
CA ILE A 190 -18.86 -0.57 -17.13
C ILE A 190 -20.27 -0.16 -16.68
N GLU A 191 -21.19 -0.02 -17.65
CA GLU A 191 -22.59 0.34 -17.40
C GLU A 191 -23.30 -0.76 -16.60
N GLY A 192 -23.84 -0.43 -15.42
CA GLY A 192 -24.44 -1.38 -14.49
C GLY A 192 -23.43 -2.16 -13.63
N SER A 193 -22.13 -1.84 -13.71
CA SER A 193 -21.12 -2.41 -12.80
C SER A 193 -21.09 -1.67 -11.45
N VAL A 194 -20.42 -2.26 -10.46
CA VAL A 194 -20.15 -1.65 -9.15
C VAL A 194 -19.29 -0.37 -9.25
N PHE A 195 -18.67 -0.11 -10.40
CA PHE A 195 -17.68 0.95 -10.61
C PHE A 195 -18.21 2.13 -11.45
N GLN A 196 -19.53 2.32 -11.48
CA GLN A 196 -20.21 3.42 -12.16
C GLN A 196 -20.28 4.67 -11.28
#